data_AF-A0A7Y5XQK8-F1
#
_entry.id   AF-A0A7Y5XQK8-F1
#
_cell.length_a   1.000
_cell.length_b   1.000
_cell.length_c   1.000
_cell.angle_alpha   90.00
_cell.angle_beta   90.00
_cell.angle_gamma   90.00
#
_symmetry.space_group_name_H-M   'P 1'
#
loop_
_entity.id
_entity.type
_entity.pdbx_description
1 polymer ?
#
loop_
_entity_poly.entity_id
_entity_poly.type
_entity_poly.pdbx_seq_one_letter_code
_entity_poly.pdbx_strand_id
1 'polypeptide(L)'
;MVALVIPVGHFAGPMFTSPEAEAPESFEIRFRDGVFSLSAQEYAVWAVAHGDPEKVGQRSQSRTVVEAAAKDAGVDDPGPIFDSLVNDGLLTQVMPKGEAAREFARNHQIMPLALGLGNTPQQLGAFQIGMPNSARATVGYDVYHMWLFCHREENLWKAVTTIAKEAEEANAEEAASDRDDKIELISDPDVLLTGLLEAMPVLISTSCVYIDRRS
;
A
#
# COMPACT_ATOMS: atom_id res chain seq x y z
N MET A 1 -17.45 -3.30 -9.67
CA MET A 1 -16.09 -3.04 -9.13
C MET A 1 -16.12 -3.45 -7.67
N VAL A 2 -15.08 -4.13 -7.17
CA VAL A 2 -15.04 -4.67 -5.80
C VAL A 2 -14.07 -3.84 -4.97
N ALA A 3 -14.37 -3.63 -3.70
CA ALA A 3 -13.49 -2.90 -2.78
C ALA A 3 -12.18 -3.69 -2.56
N LEU A 4 -11.07 -2.96 -2.60
CA LEU A 4 -9.76 -3.46 -2.24
C LEU A 4 -9.63 -3.45 -0.71
N VAL A 5 -9.25 -4.59 -0.13
CA VAL A 5 -8.84 -4.69 1.27
C VAL A 5 -7.37 -4.29 1.37
N ILE A 6 -7.09 -3.36 2.26
CA ILE A 6 -5.76 -2.85 2.55
C ILE A 6 -5.46 -3.09 4.03
N PRO A 7 -4.38 -3.81 4.38
CA PRO A 7 -3.90 -3.85 5.75
C PRO A 7 -3.27 -2.51 6.14
N VAL A 8 -3.56 -2.08 7.36
CA VAL A 8 -3.07 -0.83 7.93
C VAL A 8 -2.22 -1.16 9.15
N GLY A 9 -1.12 -0.42 9.31
CA GLY A 9 -0.10 -0.59 10.33
C GLY A 9 1.14 -1.34 9.83
N HIS A 10 2.20 -1.28 10.64
CA HIS A 10 3.48 -1.93 10.37
C HIS A 10 3.69 -3.08 11.36
N PHE A 11 3.94 -4.29 10.85
CA PHE A 11 4.23 -5.44 11.71
C PHE A 11 5.52 -5.21 12.51
N ALA A 12 5.40 -5.19 13.84
CA ALA A 12 6.52 -5.01 14.78
C ALA A 12 7.07 -6.35 15.31
N GLY A 13 6.42 -7.46 14.97
CA GLY A 13 6.87 -8.81 15.31
C GLY A 13 5.99 -9.52 16.34
N PRO A 14 6.27 -10.81 16.59
CA PRO A 14 5.67 -11.54 17.69
C PRO A 14 6.24 -11.06 19.03
N MET A 15 5.40 -11.05 20.07
CA MET A 15 5.80 -10.76 21.44
C MET A 15 5.82 -12.04 22.27
N PHE A 16 6.91 -12.21 23.02
CA PHE A 16 7.10 -13.28 24.00
C PHE A 16 7.24 -12.66 25.40
N THR A 17 6.40 -13.07 26.36
CA THR A 17 6.44 -12.53 27.73
C THR A 17 7.08 -13.46 28.75
N SER A 18 7.30 -14.73 28.39
CA SER A 18 7.96 -15.74 29.21
C SER A 18 9.00 -16.53 28.39
N PRO A 19 10.15 -16.91 28.98
CA PRO A 19 11.14 -17.78 28.34
C PRO A 19 10.62 -19.20 28.03
N GLU A 20 9.56 -19.64 28.69
CA GLU A 20 8.97 -20.97 28.55
C GLU A 20 7.85 -21.01 27.48
N ALA A 21 7.46 -19.87 26.90
CA ALA A 21 6.40 -19.79 25.92
C ALA A 21 6.76 -20.52 24.61
N GLU A 22 5.92 -21.48 24.21
CA GLU A 22 6.10 -22.26 22.97
C GLU A 22 5.53 -21.53 21.72
N ALA A 23 4.72 -20.49 21.92
CA ALA A 23 4.13 -19.66 20.87
C ALA A 23 4.03 -18.20 21.35
N PRO A 24 3.99 -17.21 20.42
CA PRO A 24 3.81 -15.81 20.78
C PRO A 24 2.50 -15.57 21.52
N GLU A 25 2.51 -14.78 22.59
CA GLU A 25 1.28 -14.35 23.28
C GLU A 25 0.52 -13.30 22.46
N SER A 26 1.22 -12.48 21.67
CA SER A 26 0.62 -11.51 20.77
C SER A 26 1.49 -11.20 19.55
N PHE A 27 0.88 -10.56 18.56
CA PHE A 27 1.52 -10.05 17.35
C PHE A 27 1.30 -8.53 17.30
N GLU A 28 2.39 -7.77 17.32
CA GLU A 28 2.32 -6.32 17.50
C GLU A 28 2.24 -5.60 16.15
N ILE A 29 1.24 -4.75 15.99
CA ILE A 29 1.05 -3.86 14.84
C ILE A 29 1.26 -2.43 15.28
N ARG A 30 2.31 -1.79 14.76
CA ARG A 30 2.67 -0.41 15.08
C ARG A 30 1.96 0.55 14.12
N PHE A 31 1.39 1.60 14.69
CA PHE A 31 0.93 2.81 14.00
C PHE A 31 1.78 4.01 14.40
N ARG A 32 1.47 5.18 13.87
CA ARG A 32 2.08 6.43 14.34
C ARG A 32 1.77 6.71 15.81
N ASP A 33 0.56 6.42 16.26
CA ASP A 33 0.00 6.80 17.56
C ASP A 33 0.09 5.71 18.64
N GLY A 34 0.56 4.51 18.31
CA GLY A 34 0.69 3.43 19.27
C GLY A 34 0.97 2.07 18.66
N VAL A 35 0.68 1.03 19.44
CA VAL A 35 0.83 -0.38 19.06
C VAL A 35 -0.45 -1.12 19.43
N PHE A 36 -0.93 -1.96 18.52
CA PHE A 36 -2.05 -2.87 18.72
C PHE A 36 -1.55 -4.30 18.79
N SER A 37 -1.94 -5.02 19.83
CA SER A 37 -1.60 -6.43 20.02
C SER A 37 -2.72 -7.29 19.46
N LEU A 38 -2.40 -8.14 18.48
CA LEU A 38 -3.32 -9.10 17.88
C LEU A 38 -3.11 -10.49 18.47
N SER A 39 -4.20 -11.21 18.68
CA SER A 39 -4.17 -12.66 18.86
C SER A 39 -3.70 -13.38 17.58
N ALA A 40 -3.38 -14.67 17.69
CA ALA A 40 -2.95 -15.45 16.52
C ALA A 40 -3.98 -15.49 15.38
N GLN A 41 -5.28 -15.56 15.69
CA GLN A 41 -6.33 -15.59 14.67
C GLN A 41 -6.55 -14.22 14.01
N GLU A 42 -6.53 -13.14 14.80
CA GLU A 42 -6.57 -11.77 14.27
C GLU A 42 -5.37 -11.48 13.37
N TYR A 43 -4.17 -11.86 13.84
CA TYR A 43 -2.96 -11.75 13.03
C TYR A 43 -3.05 -12.55 11.75
N ALA A 44 -3.57 -13.78 11.76
CA ALA A 44 -3.73 -14.57 10.54
C ALA A 44 -4.62 -13.85 9.50
N VAL A 45 -5.75 -13.28 9.92
CA VAL A 45 -6.63 -12.50 9.01
C VAL A 45 -5.93 -11.24 8.50
N TRP A 46 -5.23 -10.50 9.37
CA TRP A 46 -4.47 -9.31 8.97
C TRP A 46 -3.29 -9.63 8.03
N ALA A 47 -2.58 -10.73 8.29
CA ALA A 47 -1.43 -11.17 7.51
C ALA A 47 -1.85 -11.57 6.10
N VAL A 48 -2.88 -12.41 5.94
CA VAL A 48 -3.34 -12.82 4.60
C VAL A 48 -3.93 -11.65 3.80
N ALA A 49 -4.35 -10.57 4.46
CA ALA A 49 -4.81 -9.35 3.79
C ALA A 49 -3.70 -8.65 2.98
N HIS A 50 -2.41 -8.88 3.29
CA HIS A 50 -1.30 -8.37 2.47
C HIS A 50 -1.27 -8.95 1.06
N GLY A 51 -1.91 -10.10 0.87
CA GLY A 51 -1.95 -10.81 -0.41
C GLY A 51 -0.70 -11.64 -0.65
N ASP A 52 -0.74 -12.35 -1.77
CA ASP A 52 0.34 -13.22 -2.23
C ASP A 52 1.02 -12.54 -3.44
N PRO A 53 2.32 -12.20 -3.35
CA PRO A 53 3.02 -11.50 -4.43
C PRO A 53 3.08 -12.32 -5.73
N GLU A 54 3.02 -13.66 -5.66
CA GLU A 54 3.01 -14.53 -6.84
C GLU A 54 1.65 -14.54 -7.55
N LYS A 55 0.58 -14.15 -6.84
CA LYS A 55 -0.80 -14.12 -7.35
C LYS A 55 -1.33 -12.72 -7.58
N VAL A 56 -0.52 -11.69 -7.32
CA VAL A 56 -0.93 -10.30 -7.46
C VAL A 56 -1.34 -10.00 -8.91
N GLY A 57 -2.45 -9.29 -9.08
CA GLY A 57 -3.04 -9.01 -10.41
C GLY A 57 -3.90 -10.13 -11.00
N GLN A 58 -3.87 -11.37 -10.47
CA GLN A 58 -4.77 -12.44 -10.91
C GLN A 58 -6.19 -12.28 -10.34
N ARG A 59 -6.30 -11.75 -9.12
CA ARG A 59 -7.56 -11.47 -8.44
C ARG A 59 -7.43 -10.24 -7.56
N SER A 60 -8.49 -9.43 -7.50
CA SER A 60 -8.55 -8.31 -6.55
C SER A 60 -8.61 -8.82 -5.12
N GLN A 61 -7.77 -8.24 -4.26
CA GLN A 61 -7.68 -8.55 -2.84
C GLN A 61 -8.91 -8.02 -2.10
N SER A 62 -10.02 -8.74 -2.23
CA SER A 62 -11.33 -8.39 -1.68
C SER A 62 -11.59 -9.14 -0.37
N ARG A 63 -12.61 -8.72 0.40
CA ARG A 63 -13.03 -9.40 1.65
C ARG A 63 -13.16 -10.91 1.48
N THR A 64 -13.86 -11.37 0.44
CA THR A 64 -14.04 -12.80 0.17
C THR A 64 -12.73 -13.54 -0.10
N VAL A 65 -11.72 -12.88 -0.69
CA VAL A 65 -10.39 -13.47 -0.89
C VAL A 65 -9.65 -13.60 0.43
N VAL A 66 -9.69 -12.54 1.26
CA VAL A 66 -9.06 -12.52 2.58
C VAL A 66 -9.68 -13.58 3.51
N GLU A 67 -11.00 -13.64 3.58
CA GLU A 67 -11.70 -14.65 4.41
C GLU A 67 -11.43 -16.09 3.94
N ALA A 68 -11.36 -16.33 2.63
CA ALA A 68 -11.00 -17.65 2.11
C ALA A 68 -9.56 -18.03 2.47
N ALA A 69 -8.60 -17.12 2.27
CA ALA A 69 -7.21 -17.34 2.62
C ALA A 69 -7.02 -17.54 4.14
N ALA A 70 -7.79 -16.83 4.97
CA ALA A 70 -7.78 -17.00 6.42
C ALA A 70 -8.28 -18.39 6.84
N LYS A 71 -9.35 -18.89 6.21
CA LYS A 71 -9.84 -20.27 6.43
C LYS A 71 -8.80 -21.31 6.05
N ASP A 72 -8.14 -21.13 4.90
CA ASP A 72 -7.06 -22.02 4.47
C ASP A 72 -5.87 -21.98 5.43
N ALA A 73 -5.66 -20.85 6.13
CA ALA A 73 -4.67 -20.68 7.20
C ALA A 73 -5.14 -21.19 8.58
N GLY A 74 -6.33 -21.78 8.69
CA GLY A 74 -6.84 -22.38 9.93
C GLY A 74 -7.67 -21.45 10.82
N VAL A 75 -8.16 -20.32 10.31
CA VAL A 75 -9.12 -19.46 11.03
C VAL A 75 -10.53 -20.02 10.86
N ASP A 76 -11.17 -20.42 11.96
CA ASP A 76 -12.49 -21.07 11.95
C ASP A 76 -13.60 -20.18 11.38
N ASP A 77 -13.73 -18.95 11.91
CA ASP A 77 -14.73 -17.96 11.49
C ASP A 77 -14.09 -16.58 11.25
N PRO A 78 -13.52 -16.34 10.05
CA PRO A 78 -12.79 -15.11 9.77
C PRO A 78 -13.70 -13.89 9.63
N GLY A 79 -15.01 -14.05 9.43
CA GLY A 79 -15.93 -12.94 9.15
C GLY A 79 -16.00 -11.94 10.30
N PRO A 80 -16.35 -12.36 11.53
CA PRO A 80 -16.36 -11.48 12.69
C PRO A 80 -14.99 -10.86 13.02
N ILE A 81 -13.90 -11.62 12.83
CA ILE A 81 -12.53 -11.12 13.03
C ILE A 81 -12.22 -10.01 12.03
N PHE A 82 -12.54 -10.22 10.75
CA PHE A 82 -12.37 -9.22 9.71
C PHE A 82 -13.14 -7.95 10.04
N ASP A 83 -14.40 -8.07 10.48
CA ASP A 83 -15.22 -6.92 10.85
C ASP A 83 -14.64 -6.17 12.06
N SER A 84 -14.08 -6.88 13.06
CA SER A 84 -13.38 -6.25 14.18
C SER A 84 -12.14 -5.49 13.71
N LEU A 85 -11.30 -6.10 12.88
CA LEU A 85 -10.09 -5.45 12.36
C LEU A 85 -10.41 -4.21 11.51
N VAL A 86 -11.54 -4.20 10.80
CA VAL A 86 -12.01 -2.99 10.10
C VAL A 86 -12.44 -1.91 11.10
N ASN A 87 -13.20 -2.27 12.13
CA ASN A 87 -13.63 -1.32 13.16
C ASN A 87 -12.46 -0.71 13.94
N ASP A 88 -11.42 -1.49 14.20
CA ASP A 88 -10.22 -1.07 14.91
C ASP A 88 -9.23 -0.30 14.01
N GLY A 89 -9.50 -0.22 12.70
CA GLY A 89 -8.67 0.47 11.72
C GLY A 89 -7.38 -0.27 11.35
N LEU A 90 -7.33 -1.59 11.56
CA LEU A 90 -6.25 -2.49 11.16
C LEU A 90 -6.42 -3.03 9.73
N LEU A 91 -7.66 -3.04 9.23
CA LEU A 91 -8.00 -3.26 7.83
C LEU A 91 -8.87 -2.10 7.34
N THR A 92 -8.78 -1.79 6.05
CA THR A 92 -9.72 -0.87 5.40
C THR A 92 -10.15 -1.40 4.04
N GLN A 93 -11.35 -1.01 3.63
CA GLN A 93 -11.94 -1.37 2.33
C GLN A 93 -12.10 -0.10 1.51
N VAL A 94 -11.44 -0.04 0.36
CA VAL A 94 -11.44 1.14 -0.50
C VAL A 94 -11.86 0.80 -1.92
N MET A 95 -12.76 1.61 -2.47
CA MET A 95 -13.01 1.60 -3.91
C MET A 95 -11.90 2.40 -4.59
N PRO A 96 -11.21 1.88 -5.62
CA PRO A 96 -10.01 2.50 -6.16
C PRO A 96 -10.25 3.80 -6.95
N LYS A 97 -11.50 4.28 -7.04
CA LYS A 97 -11.91 5.47 -7.80
C LYS A 97 -12.98 6.26 -7.06
N GLY A 98 -13.09 7.54 -7.41
CA GLY A 98 -14.13 8.44 -6.91
C GLY A 98 -13.92 8.88 -5.46
N GLU A 99 -14.99 9.35 -4.81
CA GLU A 99 -14.87 9.99 -3.49
C GLU A 99 -14.36 9.05 -2.40
N ALA A 100 -14.69 7.75 -2.45
CA ALA A 100 -14.18 6.76 -1.51
C ALA A 100 -12.64 6.62 -1.58
N ALA A 101 -12.05 6.72 -2.78
CA ALA A 101 -10.60 6.74 -2.93
C ALA A 101 -10.00 7.99 -2.29
N ARG A 102 -10.62 9.16 -2.51
CA ARG A 102 -10.17 10.43 -1.93
C ARG A 102 -10.29 10.44 -0.41
N GLU A 103 -11.37 9.90 0.13
CA GLU A 103 -11.57 9.76 1.57
C GLU A 103 -10.49 8.87 2.20
N PHE A 104 -10.22 7.71 1.60
CA PHE A 104 -9.09 6.88 1.99
C PHE A 104 -7.79 7.68 1.98
N ALA A 105 -7.52 8.40 0.89
CA ALA A 105 -6.28 9.18 0.74
C ALA A 105 -6.14 10.33 1.75
N ARG A 106 -7.25 10.94 2.21
CA ARG A 106 -7.21 11.99 3.24
C ARG A 106 -6.91 11.44 4.65
N ASN A 107 -7.24 10.18 4.89
CA ASN A 107 -7.17 9.53 6.19
C ASN A 107 -5.95 8.61 6.37
N HIS A 108 -5.17 8.38 5.31
CA HIS A 108 -4.04 7.46 5.33
C HIS A 108 -2.78 8.07 4.71
N GLN A 109 -1.65 7.46 5.03
CA GLN A 109 -0.35 7.78 4.50
C GLN A 109 0.35 6.50 4.05
N ILE A 110 1.15 6.60 2.99
CA ILE A 110 2.00 5.49 2.52
C ILE A 110 3.39 5.69 3.09
N MET A 111 3.96 4.60 3.61
CA MET A 111 5.28 4.59 4.21
C MET A 111 6.18 3.59 3.47
N PRO A 112 7.20 4.07 2.73
CA PRO A 112 8.16 3.22 2.03
C PRO A 112 8.96 2.34 2.99
N LEU A 113 9.13 1.07 2.63
CA LEU A 113 9.93 0.09 3.37
C LEU A 113 11.17 -0.42 2.62
N ALA A 114 11.26 -0.11 1.33
CA ALA A 114 12.28 -0.63 0.42
C ALA A 114 13.13 0.49 -0.18
N LEU A 115 14.16 0.13 -0.95
CA LEU A 115 14.98 1.06 -1.71
C LEU A 115 14.40 1.28 -3.12
N GLY A 116 14.54 2.50 -3.60
CA GLY A 116 14.35 2.81 -5.02
C GLY A 116 15.57 2.33 -5.81
N LEU A 117 15.37 1.39 -6.72
CA LEU A 117 16.43 0.84 -7.56
C LEU A 117 16.53 1.54 -8.92
N GLY A 118 15.58 2.43 -9.23
CA GLY A 118 15.53 3.17 -10.49
C GLY A 118 15.09 2.30 -11.66
N ASN A 119 15.42 2.75 -12.87
CA ASN A 119 15.13 2.04 -14.11
C ASN A 119 16.42 1.45 -14.71
N THR A 120 16.30 0.82 -15.88
CA THR A 120 17.45 0.30 -16.64
C THR A 120 17.49 0.91 -18.03
N PRO A 121 18.65 0.93 -18.72
CA PRO A 121 18.73 1.38 -20.11
C PRO A 121 17.80 0.60 -21.06
N GLN A 122 17.45 -0.65 -20.71
CA GLN A 122 16.55 -1.50 -21.50
C GLN A 122 15.07 -1.22 -21.22
N GLN A 123 14.74 -0.61 -20.08
CA GLN A 123 13.37 -0.39 -19.62
C GLN A 123 13.23 1.00 -18.98
N LEU A 124 13.30 2.05 -19.79
CA LEU A 124 13.32 3.43 -19.29
C LEU A 124 12.03 3.85 -18.55
N GLY A 125 10.88 3.28 -18.91
CA GLY A 125 9.60 3.58 -18.27
C GLY A 125 9.24 2.68 -17.08
N ALA A 126 10.09 1.71 -16.75
CA ALA A 126 9.84 0.74 -15.68
C ALA A 126 10.82 0.94 -14.53
N PHE A 127 10.31 1.30 -13.37
CA PHE A 127 11.08 1.62 -12.18
C PHE A 127 10.95 0.51 -11.15
N GLN A 128 12.09 0.09 -10.61
CA GLN A 128 12.21 -1.03 -9.69
C GLN A 128 12.30 -0.53 -8.24
N ILE A 129 11.64 -1.25 -7.35
CA ILE A 129 11.64 -1.05 -5.90
C ILE A 129 12.02 -2.38 -5.24
N GLY A 130 12.90 -2.37 -4.23
CA GLY A 130 13.29 -3.59 -3.54
C GLY A 130 14.51 -3.44 -2.63
N MET A 131 15.27 -4.52 -2.51
CA MET A 131 16.53 -4.56 -1.77
C MET A 131 17.71 -4.54 -2.74
N PRO A 132 18.95 -4.25 -2.30
CA PRO A 132 20.12 -4.33 -3.16
C PRO A 132 20.18 -5.70 -3.85
N ASN A 133 20.28 -5.71 -5.18
CA ASN A 133 20.29 -6.92 -6.03
C ASN A 133 19.03 -7.81 -5.97
N SER A 134 17.92 -7.30 -5.42
CA SER A 134 16.65 -8.02 -5.30
C SER A 134 15.48 -7.06 -5.51
N ALA A 135 15.17 -6.79 -6.78
CA ALA A 135 13.96 -6.07 -7.15
C ALA A 135 12.74 -6.90 -6.75
N ARG A 136 11.76 -6.24 -6.13
CA ARG A 136 10.55 -6.87 -5.60
C ARG A 136 9.28 -6.39 -6.29
N ALA A 137 9.25 -5.13 -6.70
CA ALA A 137 8.17 -4.56 -7.49
C ALA A 137 8.73 -3.74 -8.66
N THR A 138 7.98 -3.72 -9.75
CA THR A 138 8.25 -2.87 -10.92
C THR A 138 7.00 -2.06 -11.22
N VAL A 139 7.13 -0.75 -11.29
CA VAL A 139 6.01 0.20 -11.46
C VAL A 139 6.35 1.26 -12.51
N GLY A 140 5.32 1.98 -12.98
CA GLY A 140 5.52 3.16 -13.83
C GLY A 140 6.08 4.35 -13.06
N TYR A 141 6.54 5.36 -13.80
CA TYR A 141 7.16 6.56 -13.22
C TYR A 141 6.27 7.26 -12.18
N ASP A 142 4.99 7.47 -12.46
CA ASP A 142 4.10 8.22 -11.56
C ASP A 142 3.94 7.52 -10.20
N VAL A 143 3.75 6.19 -10.23
CA VAL A 143 3.66 5.36 -9.02
C VAL A 143 4.98 5.36 -8.26
N TYR A 144 6.11 5.27 -8.96
CA TYR A 144 7.43 5.35 -8.35
C TYR A 144 7.68 6.71 -7.69
N HIS A 145 7.28 7.80 -8.34
CA HIS A 145 7.41 9.16 -7.84
C HIS A 145 6.55 9.37 -6.59
N MET A 146 5.29 8.93 -6.62
CA MET A 146 4.41 8.92 -5.45
C MET A 146 5.00 8.07 -4.31
N TRP A 147 5.48 6.87 -4.60
CA TRP A 147 6.13 6.00 -3.61
C TRP A 147 7.34 6.70 -2.95
N LEU A 148 8.17 7.41 -3.72
CA LEU A 148 9.31 8.16 -3.20
C LEU A 148 8.91 9.30 -2.26
N PHE A 149 7.83 10.03 -2.56
CA PHE A 149 7.59 11.33 -1.92
C PHE A 149 6.33 11.44 -1.07
N CYS A 150 5.34 10.55 -1.21
CA CYS A 150 4.08 10.66 -0.47
C CYS A 150 4.24 10.68 1.05
N HIS A 151 5.27 10.02 1.58
CA HIS A 151 5.53 9.98 3.02
C HIS A 151 5.97 11.33 3.62
N ARG A 152 6.27 12.34 2.79
CA ARG A 152 6.70 13.67 3.25
C ARG A 152 5.52 14.59 3.59
N GLU A 153 4.33 14.21 3.17
CA GLU A 153 3.12 15.01 3.26
C GLU A 153 2.22 14.49 4.39
N GLU A 154 1.26 15.31 4.82
CA GLU A 154 0.41 14.99 5.97
C GLU A 154 -0.53 13.79 5.73
N ASN A 155 -0.89 13.56 4.48
CA ASN A 155 -1.75 12.46 4.04
C ASN A 155 -1.56 12.24 2.54
N LEU A 156 -2.04 11.10 2.06
CA LEU A 156 -1.89 10.69 0.67
C LEU A 156 -2.59 11.65 -0.29
N TRP A 157 -3.76 12.20 0.06
CA TRP A 157 -4.46 13.14 -0.81
C TRP A 157 -3.64 14.41 -1.03
N LYS A 158 -3.08 14.97 0.04
CA LYS A 158 -2.19 16.12 -0.03
C LYS A 158 -1.00 15.82 -0.94
N ALA A 159 -0.34 14.68 -0.75
CA ALA A 159 0.77 14.26 -1.60
C ALA A 159 0.42 14.18 -3.08
N VAL A 160 -0.68 13.49 -3.41
CA VAL A 160 -1.10 13.32 -4.80
C VAL A 160 -1.44 14.67 -5.44
N THR A 161 -2.11 15.58 -4.71
CA THR A 161 -2.38 16.92 -5.22
C THR A 161 -1.15 17.80 -5.38
N THR A 162 -0.14 17.66 -4.51
CA THR A 162 1.15 18.34 -4.66
C THR A 162 1.86 17.86 -5.92
N ILE A 163 1.97 16.53 -6.11
CA ILE A 163 2.60 15.93 -7.30
C ILE A 163 1.86 16.29 -8.59
N ALA A 164 0.53 16.26 -8.57
CA ALA A 164 -0.31 16.68 -9.69
C ALA A 164 0.00 18.12 -10.15
N LYS A 165 0.14 19.03 -9.19
CA LYS A 165 0.47 20.43 -9.45
C LYS A 165 1.89 20.59 -10.02
N GLU A 166 2.87 19.89 -9.45
CA GLU A 166 4.24 19.89 -9.97
C GLU A 166 4.30 19.35 -11.42
N ALA A 167 3.51 18.32 -11.72
CA ALA A 167 3.37 17.78 -13.08
C ALA A 167 2.73 18.79 -14.04
N GLU A 168 1.70 19.53 -13.61
CA GLU A 168 1.09 20.59 -14.41
C GLU A 168 2.09 21.70 -14.77
N GLU A 169 2.88 22.16 -13.78
CA GLU A 169 3.92 23.17 -13.98
C GLU A 169 5.00 22.67 -14.95
N ALA A 170 5.50 21.44 -14.76
CA ALA A 170 6.50 20.83 -15.64
C ALA A 170 5.97 20.64 -17.09
N ASN A 171 4.72 20.23 -17.25
CA ASN A 171 4.10 20.09 -18.57
C ASN A 171 3.98 21.44 -19.29
N ALA A 172 3.67 22.52 -18.56
CA ALA A 172 3.61 23.86 -19.13
C ALA A 172 4.99 24.35 -19.60
N GLU A 173 6.05 24.07 -18.85
CA GLU A 173 7.43 24.36 -19.25
C GLU A 173 7.86 23.55 -20.48
N GLU A 174 7.52 22.26 -20.52
CA GLU A 174 7.83 21.39 -21.67
C GLU A 174 7.03 21.80 -22.93
N ALA A 175 5.78 22.22 -22.76
CA ALA A 175 4.97 22.73 -23.86
C ALA A 175 5.62 23.96 -24.52
N ALA A 176 6.28 24.81 -23.74
CA ALA A 176 7.02 25.97 -24.21
C ALA A 176 8.42 25.64 -24.80
N SER A 177 8.89 24.40 -24.66
CA SER A 177 10.17 23.94 -25.22
C SER A 177 10.06 23.64 -26.73
N ASP A 178 11.16 23.83 -27.46
CA ASP A 178 11.28 23.45 -28.89
C ASP A 178 11.72 21.99 -29.09
N ARG A 179 11.64 21.14 -28.04
CA ARG A 179 12.01 19.72 -28.14
C ARG A 179 10.93 18.91 -28.86
N ASP A 180 11.35 17.99 -29.71
CA ASP A 180 10.45 17.07 -30.42
C ASP A 180 10.01 15.87 -29.54
N ASP A 181 10.75 15.53 -28.49
CA ASP A 181 10.54 14.38 -27.60
C ASP A 181 9.84 14.75 -26.29
N LYS A 182 8.70 15.45 -26.38
CA LYS A 182 7.93 15.90 -25.20
C LYS A 182 7.29 14.71 -24.48
N ILE A 183 7.49 14.66 -23.16
CA ILE A 183 6.84 13.70 -22.27
C ILE A 183 5.83 14.46 -21.43
N GLU A 184 4.56 14.08 -21.54
CA GLU A 184 3.48 14.64 -20.73
C GLU A 184 3.33 13.81 -19.45
N LEU A 185 3.49 14.46 -18.30
CA LEU A 185 3.26 13.88 -16.98
C LEU A 185 1.78 13.89 -16.64
N ILE A 186 1.32 12.94 -15.83
CA ILE A 186 -0.07 12.92 -15.36
C ILE A 186 -0.26 14.01 -14.30
N SER A 187 -1.11 15.01 -14.58
CA SER A 187 -1.43 16.11 -13.66
C SER A 187 -2.83 16.00 -13.04
N ASP A 188 -3.64 15.00 -13.40
CA ASP A 188 -4.94 14.77 -12.75
C ASP A 188 -4.73 13.97 -11.44
N PRO A 189 -5.05 14.56 -10.26
CA PRO A 189 -4.87 13.89 -8.98
C PRO A 189 -5.71 12.62 -8.82
N ASP A 190 -6.90 12.53 -9.43
CA ASP A 190 -7.71 11.31 -9.35
C ASP A 190 -7.13 10.18 -10.18
N VAL A 191 -6.52 10.50 -11.33
CA VAL A 191 -5.82 9.52 -12.17
C VAL A 191 -4.58 8.99 -11.46
N LEU A 192 -3.78 9.88 -10.86
CA LEU A 192 -2.63 9.51 -10.04
C LEU A 192 -3.04 8.61 -8.86
N LEU A 193 -4.03 9.02 -8.08
CA LEU A 193 -4.52 8.24 -6.94
C LEU A 193 -5.04 6.87 -7.38
N THR A 194 -5.78 6.81 -8.49
CA THR A 194 -6.27 5.55 -9.07
C THR A 194 -5.10 4.63 -9.42
N GLY A 195 -4.08 5.13 -10.14
CA GLY A 195 -2.91 4.34 -10.53
C GLY A 195 -2.13 3.81 -9.31
N LEU A 196 -2.04 4.61 -8.25
CA LEU A 196 -1.41 4.19 -7.00
C LEU A 196 -2.21 3.11 -6.27
N LEU A 197 -3.53 3.24 -6.19
CA LEU A 197 -4.40 2.22 -5.57
C LEU A 197 -4.41 0.92 -6.37
N GLU A 198 -4.30 1.00 -7.70
CA GLU A 198 -4.14 -0.17 -8.57
C GLU A 198 -2.77 -0.86 -8.38
N ALA A 199 -1.71 -0.10 -8.06
CA ALA A 199 -0.38 -0.65 -7.74
C ALA A 199 -0.24 -1.10 -6.27
N MET A 200 -1.16 -0.70 -5.39
CA MET A 200 -1.06 -0.97 -3.95
C MET A 200 -0.94 -2.46 -3.61
N PRO A 201 -1.69 -3.39 -4.23
CA PRO A 201 -1.58 -4.81 -3.91
C PRO A 201 -0.17 -5.36 -4.13
N VAL A 202 0.51 -4.98 -5.23
CA VAL A 202 1.90 -5.42 -5.45
C VAL A 202 2.83 -4.81 -4.42
N LEU A 203 2.72 -3.51 -4.15
CA LEU A 203 3.61 -2.83 -3.21
C LEU A 203 3.47 -3.37 -1.77
N ILE A 204 2.26 -3.71 -1.34
CA ILE A 204 2.00 -4.27 0.00
C ILE A 204 2.49 -5.72 0.08
N SER A 205 2.08 -6.58 -0.86
CA SER A 205 2.42 -8.01 -0.85
C SER A 205 3.93 -8.27 -0.95
N THR A 206 4.70 -7.33 -1.50
CA THR A 206 6.16 -7.42 -1.62
C THR A 206 6.91 -6.65 -0.52
N SER A 207 6.20 -6.17 0.50
CA SER A 207 6.74 -5.35 1.60
C SER A 207 7.53 -4.13 1.12
N CYS A 208 7.08 -3.49 0.03
CA CYS A 208 7.65 -2.23 -0.45
C CYS A 208 7.03 -1.01 0.23
N VAL A 209 5.84 -1.16 0.79
CA VAL A 209 5.13 -0.15 1.59
C VAL A 209 4.38 -0.80 2.75
N TYR A 210 4.09 0.00 3.76
CA TYR A 210 2.93 -0.20 4.63
C TYR A 210 2.05 1.06 4.62
N ILE A 211 0.78 0.91 5.02
CA ILE A 211 -0.15 2.03 5.15
C ILE A 211 -0.25 2.41 6.61
N ASP A 212 -0.09 3.69 6.92
CA ASP A 212 -0.35 4.23 8.25
C ASP A 212 -1.66 5.02 8.24
N ARG A 213 -2.32 5.05 9.40
CA ARG A 213 -3.54 5.85 9.60
C ARG A 213 -3.17 7.23 10.11
N ARG A 214 -4.05 8.20 9.86
CA ARG A 214 -3.96 9.51 10.50
C ARG A 214 -4.47 9.44 11.94
N SER A 215 -3.73 10.05 12.86
CA SER A 215 -4.16 10.34 14.24
C SER A 215 -5.07 11.56 14.31
#